data_AF-B3QTN0-F1
#
_entry.id   AF-B3QTN0-F1
#
_cell.length_a   1.000
_cell.length_b   1.000
_cell.length_c   1.000
_cell.angle_alpha   90.00
_cell.angle_beta   90.00
_cell.angle_gamma   90.00
#
_symmetry.space_group_name_H-M   'P 1'
#
loop_
_entity.id
_entity.type
_entity.pdbx_description
1 polymer ?
#
loop_
_entity_poly.entity_id
_entity_poly.type
_entity_poly.pdbx_seq_one_letter_code
_entity_poly.pdbx_strand_id
1 'polypeptide(L)'
;MKRDLFMTLLTFLVLGAFSIAGCDDDNPIVETDYSSEYSEYAANDIASTMGSDNGGLNDQFTDLANLVVDSLDMAETAASDTIVISRERSGPYYNNGQWTLKLSSQASSSSLTGSWSRGYRYWYSKNTQRQKHFFQKGSGIADSIGFGLISDSCSGSYENAYRTHTLNQLQAEWACRVDSASNMIRLGSTQNYTCQSTDEVKLGQNTRVSTYTLTLSMSDIEIPIKERFIRGKYVHPRSGTITGTHVASHKMLSSTGTALWERSGIERSFEITYSYNASTQTRTVTVTVAGPISSLTKTLNIETGTVED
;
A
#
# COMPACT_ATOMS: atom_id res chain seq x y z
N MET A 1 6.38 19.92 -0.55
CA MET A 1 7.80 19.76 -0.96
C MET A 1 8.43 18.42 -0.61
N LYS A 2 8.26 17.79 0.57
CA LYS A 2 8.76 16.40 0.81
C LYS A 2 7.76 15.28 0.45
N ARG A 3 6.46 15.59 0.36
CA ARG A 3 5.37 14.64 0.07
C ARG A 3 5.36 14.19 -1.40
N ASP A 4 5.60 15.14 -2.30
CA ASP A 4 5.75 14.84 -3.73
C ASP A 4 7.08 14.13 -4.02
N LEU A 5 8.10 14.32 -3.18
CA LEU A 5 9.41 13.73 -3.44
C LEU A 5 9.37 12.21 -3.34
N PHE A 6 8.79 11.61 -2.30
CA PHE A 6 8.80 10.14 -2.13
C PHE A 6 7.97 9.41 -3.21
N MET A 7 6.78 9.92 -3.52
CA MET A 7 5.87 9.39 -4.55
C MET A 7 6.44 9.53 -5.96
N THR A 8 6.96 10.72 -6.29
CA THR A 8 7.64 10.97 -7.56
C THR A 8 8.94 10.17 -7.65
N LEU A 9 9.69 10.02 -6.55
CA LEU A 9 10.99 9.35 -6.54
C LEU A 9 10.88 7.82 -6.53
N LEU A 10 9.83 7.24 -5.93
CA LEU A 10 9.48 5.82 -6.07
C LEU A 10 9.03 5.51 -7.52
N THR A 11 8.34 6.46 -8.17
CA THR A 11 7.97 6.37 -9.58
C THR A 11 9.18 6.56 -10.52
N PHE A 12 10.10 7.48 -10.20
CA PHE A 12 11.38 7.66 -10.92
C PHE A 12 12.36 6.51 -10.69
N LEU A 13 12.30 5.84 -9.54
CA LEU A 13 13.05 4.63 -9.17
C LEU A 13 12.92 3.51 -10.21
N VAL A 14 11.76 3.47 -10.88
CA VAL A 14 11.38 2.44 -11.86
C VAL A 14 11.58 2.93 -13.29
N LEU A 15 11.53 4.24 -13.55
CA LEU A 15 11.62 4.83 -14.91
C LEU A 15 13.06 5.12 -15.38
N GLY A 16 14.06 5.11 -14.50
CA GLY A 16 15.44 5.53 -14.81
C GLY A 16 16.34 4.49 -15.49
N ALA A 17 15.86 3.27 -15.71
CA ALA A 17 16.66 2.15 -16.18
C ALA A 17 16.35 1.80 -17.65
N PHE A 18 17.18 2.34 -18.54
CA PHE A 18 17.49 1.83 -19.89
C PHE A 18 16.69 2.34 -21.09
N SER A 19 17.37 3.16 -21.87
CA SER A 19 17.26 3.23 -23.33
C SER A 19 18.24 2.24 -23.97
N ILE A 20 17.88 1.68 -25.14
CA ILE A 20 18.68 1.01 -26.20
C ILE A 20 18.28 -0.46 -26.50
N ALA A 21 17.41 -0.58 -27.51
CA ALA A 21 17.44 -1.40 -28.74
C ALA A 21 17.58 -2.95 -28.75
N GLY A 22 16.71 -3.59 -29.55
CA GLY A 22 16.97 -4.85 -30.26
C GLY A 22 15.71 -5.53 -30.82
N CYS A 23 15.55 -5.52 -32.15
CA CYS A 23 14.47 -6.13 -32.94
C CYS A 23 14.79 -7.61 -33.29
N ASP A 24 13.82 -8.54 -33.24
CA ASP A 24 13.34 -9.35 -34.38
C ASP A 24 12.51 -10.60 -34.00
N ASP A 25 11.40 -10.72 -34.74
CA ASP A 25 10.68 -11.87 -35.33
C ASP A 25 10.01 -13.02 -34.53
N ASP A 26 8.67 -12.98 -34.61
CA ASP A 26 7.70 -14.03 -35.01
C ASP A 26 7.86 -15.48 -34.50
N ASN A 27 7.09 -15.80 -33.45
CA ASN A 27 6.24 -17.00 -33.33
C ASN A 27 5.23 -16.81 -32.17
N PRO A 28 3.95 -17.23 -32.29
CA PRO A 28 3.02 -17.18 -31.17
C PRO A 28 3.24 -18.40 -30.27
N ILE A 29 4.33 -18.37 -29.51
CA ILE A 29 4.47 -19.20 -28.31
C ILE A 29 3.58 -18.54 -27.25
N VAL A 30 2.88 -19.32 -26.41
CA VAL A 30 2.40 -18.81 -25.12
C VAL A 30 3.66 -18.56 -24.30
N GLU A 31 4.32 -17.43 -24.56
CA GLU A 31 5.56 -17.05 -23.91
C GLU A 31 5.23 -16.75 -22.46
N THR A 32 5.81 -17.52 -21.55
CA THR A 32 6.09 -17.03 -20.21
C THR A 32 7.02 -15.83 -20.40
N ASP A 33 6.45 -14.64 -20.52
CA ASP A 33 7.16 -13.46 -21.01
C ASP A 33 8.23 -13.02 -20.01
N TYR A 34 9.49 -13.28 -20.39
CA TYR A 34 10.69 -13.06 -19.59
C TYR A 34 11.22 -11.62 -19.67
N SER A 35 10.52 -10.72 -20.37
CA SER A 35 11.01 -9.36 -20.55
C SER A 35 11.07 -8.57 -19.24
N SER A 36 12.12 -7.76 -19.11
CA SER A 36 12.35 -6.87 -17.97
C SER A 36 11.28 -5.79 -17.84
N GLU A 37 10.67 -5.39 -18.96
CA GLU A 37 9.60 -4.39 -19.03
C GLU A 37 8.41 -4.76 -18.13
N TYR A 38 7.97 -6.02 -18.13
CA TYR A 38 6.86 -6.43 -17.26
C TYR A 38 7.23 -6.49 -15.78
N SER A 39 8.51 -6.66 -15.45
CA SER A 39 8.97 -6.52 -14.06
C SER A 39 8.91 -5.06 -13.60
N GLU A 40 9.17 -4.10 -14.49
CA GLU A 40 8.98 -2.66 -14.21
C GLU A 40 7.49 -2.32 -14.07
N TYR A 41 6.64 -2.93 -14.88
CA TYR A 41 5.19 -2.71 -14.79
C TYR A 41 4.66 -3.25 -13.46
N ALA A 42 5.08 -4.46 -13.08
CA ALA A 42 4.79 -5.03 -11.77
C ALA A 42 5.30 -4.16 -10.63
N ALA A 43 6.54 -3.66 -10.71
CA ALA A 43 7.10 -2.77 -9.70
C ALA A 43 6.26 -1.49 -9.51
N ASN A 44 5.77 -0.89 -10.60
CA ASN A 44 4.90 0.29 -10.55
C ASN A 44 3.53 0.01 -9.91
N ASP A 45 2.94 -1.15 -10.21
CA ASP A 45 1.65 -1.58 -9.67
C ASP A 45 1.79 -1.90 -8.16
N ILE A 46 2.87 -2.57 -7.76
CA ILE A 46 3.23 -2.85 -6.35
C ILE A 46 3.44 -1.53 -5.60
N ALA A 47 4.25 -0.63 -6.14
CA ALA A 47 4.53 0.68 -5.55
C ALA A 47 3.26 1.51 -5.33
N SER A 48 2.36 1.52 -6.33
CA SER A 48 1.03 2.14 -6.21
C SER A 48 0.29 1.62 -4.99
N THR A 49 0.20 0.30 -4.86
CA THR A 49 -0.58 -0.33 -3.80
C THR A 49 0.04 -0.15 -2.42
N MET A 50 1.37 -0.06 -2.32
CA MET A 50 2.06 0.16 -1.05
C MET A 50 1.95 1.61 -0.58
N GLY A 51 2.21 2.55 -1.49
CA GLY A 51 2.51 3.95 -1.16
C GLY A 51 1.42 4.94 -1.51
N SER A 52 0.30 4.53 -2.08
CA SER A 52 -0.70 5.51 -2.52
C SER A 52 -1.38 6.23 -1.36
N ASP A 53 -1.28 7.57 -1.39
CA ASP A 53 -1.96 8.54 -0.51
C ASP A 53 -3.51 8.46 -0.60
N ASN A 54 -4.01 7.50 -1.38
CA ASN A 54 -5.41 7.24 -1.61
C ASN A 54 -5.86 5.86 -1.08
N GLY A 55 -5.19 5.33 -0.08
CA GLY A 55 -5.60 4.13 0.63
C GLY A 55 -4.80 2.87 0.39
N GLY A 56 -3.54 3.04 -0.02
CA GLY A 56 -2.56 1.97 -0.07
C GLY A 56 -2.25 1.36 1.30
N LEU A 57 -1.31 0.42 1.34
CA LEU A 57 -1.00 -0.34 2.55
C LEU A 57 -0.45 0.55 3.69
N ASN A 58 0.35 1.57 3.37
CA ASN A 58 0.88 2.51 4.37
C ASN A 58 -0.21 3.36 5.05
N ASP A 59 -1.28 3.66 4.33
CA ASP A 59 -2.47 4.31 4.86
C ASP A 59 -3.17 3.42 5.90
N GLN A 60 -3.23 2.11 5.61
CA GLN A 60 -3.82 1.11 6.51
C GLN A 60 -2.97 0.90 7.76
N PHE A 61 -1.63 0.91 7.65
CA PHE A 61 -0.73 0.92 8.81
C PHE A 61 -0.96 2.14 9.69
N THR A 62 -1.16 3.31 9.07
CA THR A 62 -1.45 4.55 9.77
C THR A 62 -2.79 4.48 10.49
N ASP A 63 -3.83 3.95 9.86
CA ASP A 63 -5.14 3.75 10.49
C ASP A 63 -5.07 2.81 11.68
N LEU A 64 -4.33 1.70 11.55
CA LEU A 64 -4.11 0.77 12.65
C LEU A 64 -3.39 1.45 13.83
N ALA A 65 -2.31 2.19 13.58
CA ALA A 65 -1.59 2.90 14.63
C ALA A 65 -2.49 3.88 15.40
N ASN A 66 -3.37 4.59 14.68
CA ASN A 66 -4.33 5.52 15.28
C ASN A 66 -5.41 4.81 16.11
N LEU A 67 -5.83 3.61 15.71
CA LEU A 67 -6.82 2.80 16.45
C LEU A 67 -6.31 2.31 17.81
N VAL A 68 -4.99 2.16 17.98
CA VAL A 68 -4.39 1.66 19.24
C VAL A 68 -4.29 2.74 20.33
N VAL A 69 -4.29 4.03 19.98
CA VAL A 69 -3.99 5.14 20.92
C VAL A 69 -5.23 5.67 21.66
N ASP A 70 -6.42 5.09 21.44
CA ASP A 70 -7.67 5.43 22.13
C ASP A 70 -8.06 6.92 22.04
N SER A 71 -7.62 7.60 20.98
CA SER A 71 -8.07 8.94 20.61
C SER A 71 -8.55 8.93 19.16
N LEU A 72 -9.79 8.49 18.95
CA LEU A 72 -10.48 8.63 17.67
C LEU A 72 -10.92 10.08 17.39
N ASP A 73 -10.36 11.07 18.10
CA ASP A 73 -10.40 12.49 17.71
C ASP A 73 -9.45 12.69 16.53
N MET A 74 -9.94 12.33 15.34
CA MET A 74 -9.18 12.39 14.09
C MET A 74 -9.74 13.42 13.10
N ALA A 75 -10.22 14.56 13.61
CA ALA A 75 -10.46 15.73 12.78
C ALA A 75 -9.17 16.56 12.71
N GLU A 76 -8.25 16.17 11.82
CA GLU A 76 -7.10 17.01 11.48
C GLU A 76 -7.18 17.44 10.02
N THR A 77 -7.42 18.73 9.82
CA THR A 77 -7.23 19.40 8.54
C THR A 77 -5.73 19.63 8.35
N ALA A 78 -5.10 18.94 7.41
CA ALA A 78 -3.69 19.19 7.10
C ALA A 78 -3.56 20.58 6.46
N ALA A 79 -2.94 21.53 7.18
CA ALA A 79 -2.70 22.88 6.69
C ALA A 79 -1.50 22.91 5.73
N SER A 80 -1.77 22.60 4.46
CA SER A 80 -1.15 23.12 3.23
C SER A 80 -1.44 22.09 2.12
N ASP A 81 -2.20 22.52 1.11
CA ASP A 81 -2.82 21.74 0.03
C ASP A 81 -4.05 20.92 0.45
N THR A 82 -5.17 21.23 -0.20
CA THR A 82 -6.60 20.92 0.07
C THR A 82 -6.96 19.43 0.14
N ILE A 83 -6.33 18.66 1.03
CA ILE A 83 -6.80 17.32 1.39
C ILE A 83 -7.78 17.48 2.56
N VAL A 84 -9.07 17.36 2.26
CA VAL A 84 -10.11 17.28 3.28
C VAL A 84 -10.23 15.81 3.68
N ILE A 85 -9.50 15.44 4.73
CA ILE A 85 -9.66 14.12 5.35
C ILE A 85 -10.88 14.18 6.27
N SER A 86 -12.08 13.99 5.72
CA SER A 86 -13.30 13.82 6.51
C SER A 86 -13.42 12.37 6.95
N ARG A 87 -12.93 12.05 8.15
CA ARG A 87 -13.14 10.72 8.75
C ARG A 87 -14.53 10.64 9.37
N GLU A 88 -15.51 10.20 8.59
CA GLU A 88 -16.86 9.96 9.13
C GLU A 88 -16.87 8.66 9.93
N ARG A 89 -16.89 8.78 11.25
CA ARG A 89 -17.12 7.66 12.17
C ARG A 89 -18.62 7.41 12.28
N SER A 90 -19.15 6.43 11.56
CA SER A 90 -20.35 5.75 12.06
C SER A 90 -19.92 4.85 13.22
N GLY A 91 -20.61 5.00 14.35
CA GLY A 91 -20.17 4.52 15.66
C GLY A 91 -19.86 3.01 15.72
N PRO A 92 -19.16 2.57 16.77
CA PRO A 92 -18.89 1.16 16.96
C PRO A 92 -20.21 0.35 17.12
N TYR A 93 -20.57 -0.47 16.13
CA TYR A 93 -21.62 -1.47 16.30
C TYR A 93 -21.02 -2.71 16.95
N TYR A 94 -21.17 -2.85 18.27
CA TYR A 94 -20.75 -4.07 18.96
C TYR A 94 -21.71 -5.21 18.66
N ASN A 95 -21.27 -6.20 17.89
CA ASN A 95 -21.98 -7.47 17.70
C ASN A 95 -20.97 -8.62 17.75
N ASN A 96 -21.29 -9.71 18.45
CA ASN A 96 -20.44 -10.92 18.52
C ASN A 96 -18.97 -10.70 18.95
N GLY A 97 -18.68 -9.68 19.77
CA GLY A 97 -17.31 -9.40 20.20
C GLY A 97 -16.45 -8.65 19.19
N GLN A 98 -17.08 -8.03 18.18
CA GLN A 98 -16.42 -7.27 17.13
C GLN A 98 -17.02 -5.87 17.02
N TRP A 99 -16.18 -4.92 16.62
CA TRP A 99 -16.53 -3.54 16.35
C TRP A 99 -16.29 -3.25 14.87
N THR A 100 -17.03 -2.28 14.32
CA THR A 100 -16.83 -1.81 12.95
C THR A 100 -16.47 -0.33 12.92
N LEU A 101 -15.69 0.07 11.91
CA LEU A 101 -15.29 1.44 11.65
C LEU A 101 -15.27 1.65 10.14
N LYS A 102 -15.75 2.81 9.67
CA LYS A 102 -15.53 3.27 8.31
C LYS A 102 -14.64 4.51 8.35
N LEU A 103 -13.63 4.55 7.49
CA LEU A 103 -12.79 5.71 7.27
C LEU A 103 -12.91 6.12 5.80
N SER A 104 -12.97 7.42 5.55
CA SER A 104 -12.96 7.97 4.20
C SER A 104 -12.05 9.19 4.13
N SER A 105 -11.57 9.48 2.93
CA SER A 105 -10.77 10.66 2.64
C SER A 105 -11.02 11.12 1.22
N GLN A 106 -10.85 12.43 1.01
CA GLN A 106 -10.91 13.04 -0.30
C GLN A 106 -9.73 14.00 -0.47
N ALA A 107 -9.08 13.92 -1.63
CA ALA A 107 -8.02 14.83 -2.04
C ALA A 107 -8.50 15.59 -3.28
N SER A 108 -8.38 16.92 -3.26
CA SER A 108 -8.67 17.74 -4.43
C SER A 108 -7.71 18.92 -4.51
N SER A 109 -7.01 19.02 -5.63
CA SER A 109 -6.05 20.07 -5.94
C SER A 109 -5.99 20.27 -7.46
N SER A 110 -5.28 21.29 -7.92
CA SER A 110 -5.08 21.55 -9.35
C SER A 110 -4.28 20.45 -10.07
N SER A 111 -3.55 19.60 -9.35
CA SER A 111 -2.68 18.55 -9.90
C SER A 111 -3.14 17.13 -9.60
N LEU A 112 -4.09 16.95 -8.68
CA LEU A 112 -4.52 15.64 -8.18
C LEU A 112 -5.96 15.71 -7.68
N THR A 113 -6.79 14.75 -8.12
CA THR A 113 -8.09 14.45 -7.51
C THR A 113 -8.11 12.99 -7.09
N GLY A 114 -8.72 12.69 -5.94
CA GLY A 114 -8.85 11.31 -5.49
C GLY A 114 -9.76 11.17 -4.30
N SER A 115 -10.21 9.96 -4.05
CA SER A 115 -11.02 9.63 -2.88
C SER A 115 -10.84 8.17 -2.52
N TRP A 116 -11.08 7.84 -1.26
CA TRP A 116 -11.16 6.46 -0.82
C TRP A 116 -12.06 6.28 0.39
N SER A 117 -12.52 5.06 0.56
CA SER A 117 -13.23 4.56 1.72
C SER A 117 -12.63 3.21 2.13
N ARG A 118 -12.50 2.96 3.43
CA ARG A 118 -12.12 1.67 4.01
C ARG A 118 -13.04 1.34 5.17
N GLY A 119 -13.69 0.18 5.08
CA GLY A 119 -14.42 -0.41 6.20
C GLY A 119 -13.54 -1.43 6.92
N TYR A 120 -13.57 -1.37 8.25
CA TYR A 120 -12.82 -2.24 9.12
C TYR A 120 -13.73 -2.97 10.10
N ARG A 121 -13.41 -4.23 10.34
CA ARG A 121 -13.82 -4.98 11.52
C ARG A 121 -12.62 -5.12 12.45
N TYR A 122 -12.82 -4.92 13.75
CA TYR A 122 -11.75 -5.08 14.73
C TYR A 122 -12.26 -5.69 16.03
N TRP A 123 -11.39 -6.38 16.75
CA TRP A 123 -11.68 -6.96 18.05
C TRP A 123 -10.45 -6.99 18.93
N TYR A 124 -10.65 -6.82 20.23
CA TYR A 124 -9.60 -6.94 21.22
C TYR A 124 -9.60 -8.36 21.78
N SER A 125 -8.41 -8.91 22.01
CA SER A 125 -8.25 -10.22 22.62
C SER A 125 -7.23 -10.17 23.75
N LYS A 126 -7.40 -11.07 24.72
CA LYS A 126 -6.44 -11.37 25.79
C LYS A 126 -6.37 -12.88 25.95
N ASN A 127 -5.18 -13.48 25.91
CA ASN A 127 -5.01 -14.93 25.99
C ASN A 127 -5.98 -15.66 25.04
N THR A 128 -6.05 -15.20 23.79
CA THR A 128 -6.96 -15.67 22.71
C THR A 128 -8.47 -15.49 22.92
N GLN A 129 -8.91 -14.96 24.06
CA GLN A 129 -10.33 -14.67 24.32
C GLN A 129 -10.70 -13.24 23.93
N ARG A 130 -11.80 -13.09 23.17
CA ARG A 130 -12.35 -11.78 22.77
C ARG A 130 -12.81 -10.99 24.00
N GLN A 131 -12.43 -9.72 24.04
CA GLN A 131 -12.75 -8.79 25.09
C GLN A 131 -13.88 -7.86 24.66
N LYS A 132 -14.78 -7.54 25.60
CA LYS A 132 -15.90 -6.62 25.36
C LYS A 132 -15.48 -5.14 25.46
N HIS A 133 -14.35 -4.86 26.11
CA HIS A 133 -13.86 -3.52 26.38
C HIS A 133 -12.65 -3.18 25.49
N PHE A 134 -12.45 -1.88 25.26
CA PHE A 134 -11.37 -1.33 24.46
C PHE A 134 -9.98 -1.65 25.07
N PHE A 135 -8.94 -1.53 24.26
CA PHE A 135 -7.56 -1.59 24.72
C PHE A 135 -7.27 -0.40 25.66
N GLN A 136 -7.24 -0.64 26.96
CA GLN A 136 -6.70 0.35 27.90
C GLN A 136 -5.21 0.11 28.08
N LYS A 137 -4.41 1.12 27.70
CA LYS A 137 -2.97 1.14 27.93
C LYS A 137 -2.67 1.04 29.43
N GLY A 138 -1.89 0.04 29.84
CA GLY A 138 -1.39 -0.10 31.21
C GLY A 138 -2.31 -0.82 32.21
N SER A 139 -3.59 -1.06 31.91
CA SER A 139 -4.49 -1.83 32.79
C SER A 139 -4.65 -3.31 32.41
N GLY A 140 -4.00 -3.74 31.31
CA GLY A 140 -3.84 -5.16 30.97
C GLY A 140 -5.12 -5.87 30.52
N ILE A 141 -6.06 -5.17 29.88
CA ILE A 141 -7.36 -5.75 29.47
C ILE A 141 -7.26 -6.53 28.15
N ALA A 142 -6.34 -6.17 27.25
CA ALA A 142 -6.10 -6.86 25.97
C ALA A 142 -4.60 -6.92 25.64
N ASP A 143 -4.13 -8.01 25.03
CA ASP A 143 -2.76 -8.22 24.57
C ASP A 143 -2.62 -8.14 23.03
N SER A 144 -3.75 -8.21 22.33
CA SER A 144 -3.80 -8.28 20.87
C SER A 144 -5.06 -7.62 20.31
N ILE A 145 -4.95 -7.21 19.05
CA ILE A 145 -6.02 -6.62 18.26
C ILE A 145 -6.09 -7.41 16.97
N GLY A 146 -7.24 -8.03 16.71
CA GLY A 146 -7.53 -8.57 15.38
C GLY A 146 -8.16 -7.49 14.53
N PHE A 147 -7.76 -7.43 13.27
CA PHE A 147 -8.14 -6.39 12.33
C PHE A 147 -8.43 -7.01 10.98
N GLY A 148 -9.52 -6.60 10.34
CA GLY A 148 -9.86 -7.09 9.01
C GLY A 148 -10.62 -6.05 8.19
N LEU A 149 -10.47 -6.11 6.88
CA LEU A 149 -11.22 -5.27 5.96
C LEU A 149 -12.62 -5.84 5.71
N ILE A 150 -13.58 -4.93 5.56
CA ILE A 150 -14.92 -5.22 5.05
C ILE A 150 -14.88 -4.88 3.56
N SER A 151 -14.68 -5.89 2.72
CA SER A 151 -14.39 -5.73 1.29
C SER A 151 -15.37 -4.80 0.58
N ASP A 152 -16.67 -4.98 0.80
CA ASP A 152 -17.74 -4.18 0.15
C ASP A 152 -17.82 -2.73 0.65
N SER A 153 -17.06 -2.38 1.69
CA SER A 153 -16.92 -1.02 2.23
C SER A 153 -15.60 -0.36 1.83
N CYS A 154 -14.81 -1.02 0.98
CA CYS A 154 -13.53 -0.53 0.49
C CYS A 154 -13.66 -0.04 -0.96
N SER A 155 -13.26 1.19 -1.20
CA SER A 155 -13.19 1.79 -2.53
C SER A 155 -12.07 2.82 -2.58
N GLY A 156 -11.54 3.10 -3.77
CA GLY A 156 -10.44 4.03 -3.93
C GLY A 156 -10.28 4.43 -5.38
N SER A 157 -10.02 5.71 -5.62
CA SER A 157 -9.61 6.21 -6.92
C SER A 157 -8.66 7.38 -6.78
N TYR A 158 -7.77 7.55 -7.74
CA TYR A 158 -7.05 8.81 -7.92
C TYR A 158 -6.84 9.07 -9.40
N GLU A 159 -6.71 10.36 -9.71
CA GLU A 159 -6.43 10.85 -11.04
C GLU A 159 -5.50 12.06 -10.96
N ASN A 160 -4.48 12.06 -11.81
CA ASN A 160 -3.70 13.23 -12.17
C ASN A 160 -3.57 13.29 -13.71
N ALA A 161 -2.81 14.28 -14.21
CA ALA A 161 -2.67 14.48 -15.65
C ALA A 161 -2.16 13.23 -16.41
N TYR A 162 -1.38 12.37 -15.76
CA TYR A 162 -0.67 11.23 -16.36
C TYR A 162 -1.19 9.87 -15.93
N ARG A 163 -1.85 9.76 -14.78
CA ARG A 163 -2.22 8.48 -14.19
C ARG A 163 -3.59 8.51 -13.56
N THR A 164 -4.34 7.46 -13.83
CA THR A 164 -5.60 7.13 -13.17
C THR A 164 -5.43 5.79 -12.48
N HIS A 165 -5.98 5.65 -11.28
CA HIS A 165 -6.03 4.39 -10.55
C HIS A 165 -7.43 4.18 -10.01
N THR A 166 -7.88 2.94 -10.05
CA THR A 166 -9.13 2.49 -9.46
C THR A 166 -8.90 1.22 -8.67
N LEU A 167 -9.31 1.23 -7.40
CA LEU A 167 -9.37 0.06 -6.55
C LEU A 167 -10.66 -0.71 -6.85
N ASN A 168 -10.51 -1.95 -7.32
CA ASN A 168 -11.63 -2.82 -7.66
C ASN A 168 -12.05 -3.70 -6.48
N GLN A 169 -11.08 -4.19 -5.71
CA GLN A 169 -11.32 -5.07 -4.57
C GLN A 169 -10.17 -4.95 -3.57
N LEU A 170 -10.51 -5.00 -2.28
CA LEU A 170 -9.53 -5.01 -1.20
C LEU A 170 -9.98 -5.93 -0.06
N GLN A 171 -9.12 -6.86 0.32
CA GLN A 171 -9.39 -7.82 1.39
C GLN A 171 -8.13 -8.07 2.19
N ALA A 172 -8.25 -8.16 3.52
CA ALA A 172 -7.13 -8.53 4.38
C ALA A 172 -7.62 -8.86 5.79
N GLU A 173 -6.90 -9.75 6.47
CA GLU A 173 -7.04 -10.00 7.90
C GLU A 173 -5.67 -10.17 8.58
N TRP A 174 -5.51 -9.51 9.72
CA TRP A 174 -4.24 -9.23 10.35
C TRP A 174 -4.40 -9.42 11.87
N ALA A 175 -3.42 -10.05 12.49
CA ALA A 175 -3.29 -10.05 13.94
C ALA A 175 -2.21 -9.07 14.35
N CYS A 176 -2.55 -8.21 15.31
CA CYS A 176 -1.69 -7.17 15.82
C CYS A 176 -1.41 -7.45 17.30
N ARG A 177 -0.14 -7.43 17.71
CA ARG A 177 0.26 -7.43 19.12
C ARG A 177 0.76 -6.05 19.47
N VAL A 178 0.28 -5.52 20.60
CA VAL A 178 0.68 -4.19 21.06
C VAL A 178 1.74 -4.34 22.13
N ASP A 179 2.96 -3.90 21.83
CA ASP A 179 4.01 -3.77 22.85
C ASP A 179 3.97 -2.35 23.41
N SER A 180 3.32 -2.24 24.57
CA SER A 180 3.19 -0.98 25.28
C SER A 180 4.51 -0.43 25.85
N ALA A 181 5.50 -1.30 26.09
CA ALA A 181 6.81 -0.90 26.63
C ALA A 181 7.65 -0.23 25.54
N SER A 182 7.72 -0.84 24.35
CA SER A 182 8.43 -0.28 23.20
C SER A 182 7.62 0.76 22.41
N ASN A 183 6.32 0.91 22.70
CA ASN A 183 5.35 1.70 21.92
C ASN A 183 5.34 1.28 20.44
N MET A 184 5.32 -0.03 20.18
CA MET A 184 5.28 -0.64 18.85
C MET A 184 4.05 -1.53 18.70
N ILE A 185 3.52 -1.60 17.48
CA ILE A 185 2.57 -2.62 17.04
C ILE A 185 3.37 -3.61 16.21
N ARG A 186 3.23 -4.90 16.53
CA ARG A 186 3.74 -5.99 15.72
C ARG A 186 2.60 -6.60 14.95
N LEU A 187 2.80 -6.78 13.66
CA LEU A 187 1.76 -7.22 12.76
C LEU A 187 2.18 -8.46 11.97
N GLY A 188 1.28 -9.43 11.91
CA GLY A 188 1.37 -10.59 11.04
C GLY A 188 0.06 -10.86 10.33
N SER A 189 0.14 -11.21 9.05
CA SER A 189 -1.02 -11.67 8.28
C SER A 189 -1.58 -12.94 8.88
N THR A 190 -2.88 -12.96 9.18
CA THR A 190 -3.60 -14.21 9.48
C THR A 190 -4.31 -14.75 8.24
N GLN A 191 -4.52 -13.89 7.25
CA GLN A 191 -4.92 -14.23 5.90
C GLN A 191 -4.10 -13.37 4.92
N ASN A 192 -4.01 -13.81 3.67
CA ASN A 192 -3.39 -13.01 2.64
C ASN A 192 -4.14 -11.68 2.48
N TYR A 193 -3.39 -10.61 2.30
CA TYR A 193 -3.91 -9.36 1.80
C TYR A 193 -4.05 -9.49 0.28
N THR A 194 -5.22 -9.17 -0.25
CA THR A 194 -5.51 -9.18 -1.67
C THR A 194 -6.00 -7.81 -2.10
N CYS A 195 -5.32 -7.21 -3.08
CA CYS A 195 -5.71 -5.96 -3.73
C CYS A 195 -5.89 -6.22 -5.22
N GLN A 196 -7.06 -5.90 -5.76
CA GLN A 196 -7.29 -5.85 -7.20
C GLN A 196 -7.50 -4.41 -7.62
N SER A 197 -6.81 -3.98 -8.67
CA SER A 197 -6.85 -2.60 -9.12
C SER A 197 -6.66 -2.50 -10.63
N THR A 198 -7.03 -1.34 -11.16
CA THR A 198 -6.76 -0.94 -12.53
C THR A 198 -6.01 0.38 -12.54
N ASP A 199 -4.87 0.40 -13.19
CA ASP A 199 -4.06 1.59 -13.43
C ASP A 199 -4.06 1.95 -14.90
N GLU A 200 -4.23 3.24 -15.20
CA GLU A 200 -4.04 3.81 -16.53
C GLU A 200 -2.90 4.81 -16.47
N VAL A 201 -1.91 4.68 -17.34
CA VAL A 201 -0.74 5.56 -17.42
C VAL A 201 -0.62 6.09 -18.84
N LYS A 202 -0.67 7.41 -18.98
CA LYS A 202 -0.47 8.10 -20.26
C LYS A 202 1.02 8.15 -20.61
N LEU A 203 1.35 7.65 -21.80
CA LEU A 203 2.68 7.57 -22.36
C LEU A 203 2.69 8.29 -23.71
N GLY A 204 2.91 9.61 -23.66
CA GLY A 204 2.75 10.47 -24.82
C GLY A 204 1.29 10.53 -25.29
N GLN A 205 1.01 10.05 -26.50
CA GLN A 205 -0.36 9.97 -27.06
C GLN A 205 -1.06 8.64 -26.75
N ASN A 206 -0.33 7.66 -26.20
CA ASN A 206 -0.85 6.34 -25.90
C ASN A 206 -1.19 6.22 -24.41
N THR A 207 -1.99 5.22 -24.06
CA THR A 207 -2.33 4.91 -22.67
C THR A 207 -2.07 3.43 -22.40
N ARG A 208 -1.24 3.14 -21.42
CA ARG A 208 -1.08 1.78 -20.88
C ARG A 208 -2.12 1.56 -19.80
N VAL A 209 -2.88 0.47 -19.91
CA VAL A 209 -3.80 0.03 -18.86
C VAL A 209 -3.27 -1.27 -18.25
N SER A 210 -3.14 -1.30 -16.94
CA SER A 210 -2.77 -2.46 -16.14
C SER A 210 -3.95 -2.86 -15.26
N THR A 211 -4.49 -4.06 -15.42
CA THR A 211 -5.43 -4.65 -14.44
C THR A 211 -4.70 -5.75 -13.70
N TYR A 212 -4.57 -5.62 -12.39
CA TYR A 212 -3.70 -6.48 -11.61
C TYR A 212 -4.32 -6.93 -10.29
N THR A 213 -3.83 -8.06 -9.80
CA THR A 213 -4.06 -8.58 -8.45
C THR A 213 -2.72 -8.69 -7.73
N LEU A 214 -2.65 -8.13 -6.54
CA LEU A 214 -1.56 -8.35 -5.58
C LEU A 214 -2.07 -9.24 -4.46
N THR A 215 -1.33 -10.31 -4.18
CA THR A 215 -1.55 -11.17 -3.01
C THR A 215 -0.31 -11.14 -2.15
N LEU A 216 -0.40 -10.63 -0.92
CA LEU A 216 0.76 -10.49 -0.03
C LEU A 216 0.51 -11.04 1.37
N SER A 217 1.62 -11.43 2.00
CA SER A 217 1.71 -11.86 3.39
C SER A 217 2.70 -10.96 4.13
N MET A 218 2.35 -10.58 5.35
CA MET A 218 3.14 -9.73 6.23
C MET A 218 3.71 -10.56 7.37
N SER A 219 5.01 -10.48 7.61
CA SER A 219 5.70 -11.14 8.71
C SER A 219 6.45 -10.12 9.56
N ASP A 220 6.15 -10.13 10.86
CA ASP A 220 6.84 -9.33 11.89
C ASP A 220 6.99 -7.84 11.54
N ILE A 221 5.96 -7.26 10.93
CA ILE A 221 5.94 -5.84 10.58
C ILE A 221 5.82 -5.02 11.87
N GLU A 222 6.84 -4.21 12.19
CA GLU A 222 6.85 -3.38 13.39
C GLU A 222 6.53 -1.92 13.06
N ILE A 223 5.42 -1.43 13.61
CA ILE A 223 4.86 -0.10 13.35
C ILE A 223 4.92 0.74 14.63
N PRO A 224 5.54 1.94 14.62
CA PRO A 224 5.60 2.79 15.81
C PRO A 224 4.25 3.43 16.15
N ILE A 225 3.83 3.35 17.42
CA ILE A 225 2.56 3.89 17.94
C ILE A 225 2.63 5.41 18.16
N LYS A 226 3.80 5.92 18.57
CA LYS A 226 3.99 7.33 19.00
C LYS A 226 4.47 8.27 17.90
N GLU A 227 4.75 7.77 16.72
CA GLU A 227 4.91 8.62 15.54
C GLU A 227 3.52 9.04 15.11
N ARG A 228 2.94 9.98 15.89
CA ARG A 228 1.72 10.67 15.52
C ARG A 228 1.86 11.12 14.08
N PHE A 229 0.76 11.05 13.34
CA PHE A 229 0.60 11.77 12.09
C PHE A 229 0.89 13.25 12.35
N ILE A 230 2.14 13.66 12.26
CA ILE A 230 2.56 15.06 12.37
C ILE A 230 2.66 15.52 10.93
N ARG A 231 1.65 16.26 10.47
CA ARG A 231 1.64 16.99 9.20
C ARG A 231 1.75 16.10 7.94
N GLY A 232 0.78 15.23 7.69
CA GLY A 232 0.71 14.55 6.39
C GLY A 232 1.78 13.47 6.17
N LYS A 233 2.28 12.86 7.24
CA LYS A 233 3.28 11.78 7.19
C LYS A 233 2.65 10.45 7.59
N TYR A 234 2.72 9.47 6.70
CA TYR A 234 2.31 8.10 6.95
C TYR A 234 3.19 7.45 8.02
N VAL A 235 2.60 6.50 8.75
CA VAL A 235 3.39 5.62 9.61
C VAL A 235 4.10 4.61 8.73
N HIS A 236 5.43 4.64 8.76
CA HIS A 236 6.27 3.68 8.05
C HIS A 236 6.71 2.57 9.01
N PRO A 237 6.70 1.30 8.57
CA PRO A 237 7.30 0.22 9.34
C PRO A 237 8.78 0.52 9.65
N ARG A 238 9.22 0.14 10.85
CA ARG A 238 10.64 0.15 11.23
C ARG A 238 11.35 -1.13 10.81
N SER A 239 10.62 -2.23 10.75
CA SER A 239 11.16 -3.55 10.44
C SER A 239 10.05 -4.48 9.96
N GLY A 240 10.47 -5.65 9.45
CA GLY A 240 9.62 -6.73 9.00
C GLY A 240 9.63 -6.89 7.49
N THR A 241 8.91 -7.90 7.02
CA THR A 241 8.95 -8.33 5.62
C THR A 241 7.54 -8.50 5.07
N ILE A 242 7.35 -8.05 3.83
CA ILE A 242 6.16 -8.32 3.02
C ILE A 242 6.60 -9.19 1.85
N THR A 243 5.99 -10.35 1.68
CA THR A 243 6.19 -11.18 0.49
C THR A 243 4.89 -11.27 -0.28
N GLY A 244 4.95 -11.45 -1.59
CA GLY A 244 3.73 -11.59 -2.36
C GLY A 244 3.93 -11.96 -3.82
N THR A 245 2.79 -12.05 -4.51
CA THR A 245 2.69 -12.25 -5.95
C THR A 245 1.88 -11.11 -6.57
N HIS A 246 2.31 -10.70 -7.76
CA HIS A 246 1.62 -9.80 -8.67
C HIS A 246 1.20 -10.62 -9.88
N VAL A 247 -0.07 -10.52 -10.26
CA VAL A 247 -0.62 -11.11 -11.49
C VAL A 247 -1.35 -10.03 -12.24
N ALA A 248 -0.97 -9.77 -13.50
CA ALA A 248 -1.54 -8.69 -14.28
C ALA A 248 -1.89 -9.05 -15.72
N SER A 249 -2.78 -8.23 -16.26
CA SER A 249 -3.01 -8.06 -17.69
C SER A 249 -2.74 -6.61 -18.06
N HIS A 250 -1.93 -6.41 -19.09
CA HIS A 250 -1.56 -5.09 -19.60
C HIS A 250 -2.05 -4.95 -21.04
N LYS A 251 -2.47 -3.74 -21.39
CA LYS A 251 -2.75 -3.35 -22.77
C LYS A 251 -2.26 -1.95 -23.04
N MET A 252 -1.82 -1.69 -24.26
CA MET A 252 -1.53 -0.34 -24.74
C MET A 252 -2.62 0.09 -25.70
N LEU A 253 -3.18 1.26 -25.45
CA LEU A 253 -4.20 1.90 -26.27
C LEU A 253 -3.58 3.06 -27.03
N SER A 254 -3.94 3.21 -28.30
CA SER A 254 -3.68 4.42 -29.08
C SER A 254 -4.46 5.62 -28.52
N SER A 255 -4.18 6.81 -29.05
CA SER A 255 -4.97 8.02 -28.75
C SER A 255 -6.46 7.91 -29.12
N THR A 256 -6.83 6.98 -29.99
CA THR A 256 -8.22 6.68 -30.38
C THR A 256 -8.85 5.55 -29.58
N GLY A 257 -8.14 5.00 -28.58
CA GLY A 257 -8.62 3.90 -27.74
C GLY A 257 -8.50 2.51 -28.37
N THR A 258 -7.81 2.39 -29.52
CA THR A 258 -7.59 1.10 -30.19
C THR A 258 -6.43 0.37 -29.50
N ALA A 259 -6.62 -0.92 -29.17
CA ALA A 259 -5.55 -1.74 -28.61
C ALA A 259 -4.42 -1.90 -29.64
N LEU A 260 -3.23 -1.42 -29.29
CA LEU A 260 -1.99 -1.62 -30.03
C LEU A 260 -1.37 -2.97 -29.69
N TRP A 261 -1.47 -3.37 -28.41
CA TRP A 261 -1.09 -4.69 -27.93
C TRP A 261 -1.83 -5.02 -26.62
N GLU A 262 -1.90 -6.31 -26.32
CA GLU A 262 -2.42 -6.84 -25.06
C GLU A 262 -1.61 -8.08 -24.64
N ARG A 263 -1.38 -8.20 -23.32
CA ARG A 263 -0.70 -9.33 -22.68
C ARG A 263 -1.37 -9.63 -21.35
N SER A 264 -1.49 -10.91 -21.02
CA SER A 264 -2.18 -11.37 -19.81
C SER A 264 -1.41 -12.51 -19.16
N GLY A 265 -1.63 -12.73 -17.86
CA GLY A 265 -0.98 -13.81 -17.12
C GLY A 265 0.47 -13.49 -16.73
N ILE A 266 0.81 -12.21 -16.66
CA ILE A 266 2.13 -11.76 -16.23
C ILE A 266 2.19 -11.91 -14.71
N GLU A 267 3.00 -12.85 -14.25
CA GLU A 267 3.21 -13.14 -12.83
C GLU A 267 4.62 -12.72 -12.37
N ARG A 268 4.70 -12.03 -11.23
CA ARG A 268 5.96 -11.69 -10.56
C ARG A 268 5.83 -11.94 -9.07
N SER A 269 6.85 -12.54 -8.46
CA SER A 269 6.95 -12.57 -6.99
C SER A 269 7.75 -11.37 -6.50
N PHE A 270 7.46 -10.92 -5.29
CA PHE A 270 8.17 -9.81 -4.70
C PHE A 270 8.38 -9.99 -3.20
N GLU A 271 9.42 -9.32 -2.72
CA GLU A 271 9.73 -9.15 -1.30
C GLU A 271 10.00 -7.67 -1.03
N ILE A 272 9.45 -7.16 0.06
CA ILE A 272 9.74 -5.83 0.59
C ILE A 272 10.23 -6.01 2.02
N THR A 273 11.46 -5.61 2.29
CA THR A 273 12.07 -5.69 3.62
C THR A 273 12.28 -4.28 4.16
N TYR A 274 11.75 -4.05 5.37
CA TYR A 274 11.94 -2.82 6.12
C TYR A 274 13.06 -3.02 7.14
N SER A 275 13.90 -2.01 7.32
CA SER A 275 14.91 -2.00 8.36
C SER A 275 15.14 -0.59 8.91
N TYR A 276 15.56 -0.52 10.17
CA TYR A 276 15.81 0.72 10.89
C TYR A 276 17.15 0.65 11.60
N ASN A 277 18.03 1.58 11.28
CA ASN A 277 19.29 1.76 11.98
C ASN A 277 19.10 2.79 13.10
N ALA A 278 19.12 2.31 14.35
CA ALA A 278 18.92 3.15 15.52
C ALA A 278 20.03 4.19 15.75
N SER A 279 21.25 3.91 15.28
CA SER A 279 22.39 4.82 15.46
C SER A 279 22.32 6.05 14.55
N THR A 280 21.88 5.85 13.31
CA THR A 280 21.71 6.92 12.32
C THR A 280 20.29 7.46 12.26
N GLN A 281 19.34 6.80 12.94
CA GLN A 281 17.90 7.04 12.85
C GLN A 281 17.38 6.97 11.42
N THR A 282 17.94 6.09 10.60
CA THR A 282 17.57 5.93 9.19
C THR A 282 16.76 4.65 8.96
N ARG A 283 15.74 4.75 8.13
CA ARG A 283 14.92 3.65 7.62
C ARG A 283 15.30 3.36 6.20
N THR A 284 15.38 2.08 5.91
CA THR A 284 15.61 1.56 4.58
C THR A 284 14.49 0.62 4.19
N VAL A 285 14.04 0.75 2.95
CA VAL A 285 13.12 -0.19 2.30
C VAL A 285 13.86 -0.81 1.14
N THR A 286 14.01 -2.13 1.17
CA THR A 286 14.54 -2.89 0.04
C THR A 286 13.39 -3.61 -0.64
N VAL A 287 13.23 -3.39 -1.93
CA VAL A 287 12.22 -4.03 -2.77
C VAL A 287 12.93 -4.94 -3.76
N THR A 288 12.55 -6.21 -3.76
CA THR A 288 13.02 -7.21 -4.71
C THR A 288 11.83 -7.72 -5.50
N VAL A 289 11.83 -7.55 -6.82
CA VAL A 289 10.85 -8.15 -7.72
C VAL A 289 11.56 -9.23 -8.52
N ALA A 290 11.19 -10.48 -8.30
CA ALA A 290 11.75 -11.62 -9.00
C ALA A 290 10.94 -11.90 -10.27
N GLY A 291 11.63 -11.85 -11.40
CA GLY A 291 11.21 -12.46 -12.65
C GLY A 291 11.81 -13.87 -12.79
N PRO A 292 11.46 -14.60 -13.85
CA PRO A 292 11.90 -15.98 -14.00
C PRO A 292 13.40 -16.14 -14.32
N ILE A 293 14.06 -15.08 -14.82
CA ILE A 293 15.48 -15.10 -15.26
C ILE A 293 16.33 -14.10 -14.48
N SER A 294 15.74 -13.06 -13.90
CA SER A 294 16.44 -11.99 -13.19
C SER A 294 15.58 -11.42 -12.06
N SER A 295 16.22 -10.79 -11.09
CA SER A 295 15.55 -10.03 -10.04
C SER A 295 15.95 -8.56 -10.13
N LEU A 296 14.99 -7.68 -9.92
CA LEU A 296 15.21 -6.26 -9.75
C LEU A 296 15.21 -5.97 -8.25
N THR A 297 16.35 -5.54 -7.70
CA THR A 297 16.46 -5.11 -6.31
C THR A 297 16.76 -3.62 -6.25
N LYS A 298 16.08 -2.89 -5.36
CA LYS A 298 16.37 -1.48 -5.10
C LYS A 298 16.24 -1.19 -3.61
N THR A 299 17.11 -0.31 -3.10
CA THR A 299 17.07 0.14 -1.70
C THR A 299 16.82 1.64 -1.63
N LEU A 300 15.86 2.03 -0.80
CA LEU A 300 15.48 3.43 -0.58
C LEU A 300 15.73 3.82 0.87
N ASN A 301 16.47 4.91 1.08
CA ASN A 301 16.54 5.58 2.37
C ASN A 301 15.34 6.54 2.51
N ILE A 302 14.47 6.31 3.50
CA ILE A 302 13.21 7.06 3.63
C ILE A 302 13.46 8.51 4.07
N GLU A 303 14.48 8.76 4.90
CA GLU A 303 14.76 10.08 5.46
C GLU A 303 15.37 11.05 4.44
N THR A 304 16.27 10.54 3.60
CA THR A 304 16.95 11.31 2.56
C THR A 304 16.21 11.27 1.23
N GLY A 305 15.38 10.25 1.01
CA GLY A 305 14.80 9.97 -0.31
C GLY A 305 15.88 9.61 -1.33
N THR A 306 16.98 8.97 -0.91
CA THR A 306 18.04 8.53 -1.82
C THR A 306 17.87 7.06 -2.17
N VAL A 307 18.05 6.75 -3.45
CA VAL A 307 17.98 5.40 -4.00
C VAL A 307 19.39 4.87 -4.19
N GLU A 308 19.62 3.64 -3.77
CA GLU A 308 20.85 2.89 -4.00
C GLU A 308 20.52 1.62 -4.80
N ASP A 309 21.40 1.31 -5.75
CA ASP A 309 21.37 0.13 -6.61
C ASP A 309 22.09 -1.05 -5.94
#